data_AF-A0A1H0FQ67-F1
#
_entry.id   AF-A0A1H0FQ67-F1
#
_cell.length_a   1.000
_cell.length_b   1.000
_cell.length_c   1.000
_cell.angle_alpha   90.00
_cell.angle_beta   90.00
_cell.angle_gamma   90.00
#
_symmetry.space_group_name_H-M   'P 1'
#
loop_
_entity.id
_entity.type
_entity.pdbx_description
1 polymer ?
#
loop_
_entity_poly.entity_id
_entity_poly.type
_entity_poly.pdbx_seq_one_letter_code
_entity_poly.pdbx_strand_id
1 'polypeptide(L)'
;MEKPFEYMKRKDEVLFGQDVVKNWYIARAFVLEKLKDVAFEPASKDHLHVVVDVDDANENLSPLMLSVVRQIALSAHYINFFEGDESEELRNRTVITLVSKNPHVKKELEKEKYLCNLLSYCKCVFEDSETGNSKTENKDSYIDLEFHFVSAWSGNDAKQSEKIFRFKEKEVQDFCDDKEKPDEEIFSIDTRMASYAMRMYDLGTNFENIPAEDIHCTERYSVAIDIFKYKKLKSRAQLLINEKEWKNKSICRIKESVSNILCADCFKVRERSINKPIEDKIKGEIEQSKNEFDSNVELWKEKYQCKLALWVVKFLGKRKPLWAKIKGRIKLWAVKLKNKKKLWAEYNEPLSRSEHSRWVVEKLILGYRPFNDEERAHDEYLQMQGCGRYKKYRDDLKRRDKDPAHIDLCSYRELRRINPDDLKYDSFLMLAIPIVLHKVRKKWYSICNRSNVNKRQA
;
A
#
# COMPACT_ATOMS: atom_id res chain seq x y z
N MET A 1 18.10 -0.99 -11.44
CA MET A 1 17.57 -0.65 -10.11
C MET A 1 18.15 0.71 -9.74
N GLU A 2 17.46 1.50 -8.94
CA GLU A 2 17.87 2.88 -8.61
C GLU A 2 18.05 3.04 -7.10
N LYS A 3 18.82 4.07 -6.69
CA LYS A 3 19.07 4.38 -5.28
C LYS A 3 18.54 5.77 -4.87
N PRO A 4 17.21 5.97 -4.86
CA PRO A 4 16.61 7.29 -4.65
C PRO A 4 16.81 7.88 -3.25
N PHE A 5 16.92 7.05 -2.21
CA PHE A 5 17.05 7.54 -0.83
C PHE A 5 18.42 8.18 -0.58
N GLU A 6 19.46 7.81 -1.34
CA GLU A 6 20.78 8.46 -1.29
C GLU A 6 20.73 9.94 -1.71
N TYR A 7 19.67 10.36 -2.42
CA TYR A 7 19.50 11.73 -2.88
C TYR A 7 18.52 12.54 -2.02
N MET A 8 17.90 11.92 -1.02
CA MET A 8 17.04 12.64 -0.11
C MET A 8 17.87 13.58 0.77
N LYS A 9 17.44 14.84 0.84
CA LYS A 9 18.07 15.92 1.61
C LYS A 9 17.13 16.36 2.71
N ARG A 10 17.67 16.61 3.90
CA ARG A 10 17.11 17.32 5.08
C ARG A 10 16.58 18.72 4.72
N LYS A 11 15.77 19.31 5.61
CA LYS A 11 15.21 20.67 5.41
C LYS A 11 16.28 21.75 5.28
N ASP A 12 17.47 21.52 5.83
CA ASP A 12 18.65 22.37 5.69
C ASP A 12 19.49 22.03 4.43
N GLU A 13 18.90 21.31 3.48
CA GLU A 13 19.49 20.85 2.22
C GLU A 13 20.68 19.89 2.34
N VAL A 14 20.99 19.43 3.55
CA VAL A 14 22.05 18.46 3.80
C VAL A 14 21.55 17.05 3.50
N LEU A 15 22.37 16.22 2.86
CA LEU A 15 22.05 14.81 2.65
C LEU A 15 21.86 14.06 3.98
N PHE A 16 21.02 13.04 3.95
CA PHE A 16 20.95 12.11 5.08
C PHE A 16 22.27 11.37 5.29
N GLY A 17 22.58 11.05 6.55
CA GLY A 17 23.70 10.19 6.88
C GLY A 17 23.51 8.79 6.27
N GLN A 18 24.60 8.12 5.94
CA GLN A 18 24.56 6.81 5.29
C GLN A 18 23.78 5.78 6.12
N ASP A 19 23.88 5.82 7.45
CA ASP A 19 23.15 4.92 8.35
C ASP A 19 21.63 5.11 8.26
N VAL A 20 21.17 6.37 8.16
CA VAL A 20 19.73 6.67 7.98
C VAL A 20 19.25 6.12 6.64
N VAL A 21 19.99 6.41 5.56
CA VAL A 21 19.65 5.91 4.21
C VAL A 21 19.61 4.37 4.19
N LYS A 22 20.59 3.72 4.83
CA LYS A 22 20.65 2.27 4.96
C LYS A 22 19.42 1.71 5.69
N ASN A 23 19.03 2.32 6.80
CA ASN A 23 17.86 1.90 7.57
C ASN A 23 16.56 2.03 6.77
N TRP A 24 16.42 3.06 5.92
CA TRP A 24 15.25 3.21 5.05
C TRP A 24 15.16 2.11 4.00
N TYR A 25 16.29 1.74 3.39
CA TYR A 25 16.33 0.62 2.44
C TYR A 25 15.94 -0.70 3.10
N ILE A 26 16.55 -1.00 4.25
CA ILE A 26 16.27 -2.22 5.02
C ILE A 26 14.81 -2.26 5.44
N ALA A 27 14.30 -1.19 6.05
CA ALA A 27 12.91 -1.08 6.48
C ALA A 27 11.94 -1.31 5.32
N ARG A 28 12.18 -0.68 4.16
CA ARG A 28 11.39 -0.88 2.95
C ARG A 28 11.40 -2.32 2.48
N ALA A 29 12.57 -2.91 2.29
CA ALA A 29 12.68 -4.29 1.81
C ALA A 29 11.99 -5.27 2.77
N PHE A 30 12.25 -5.14 4.07
CA PHE A 30 11.71 -6.01 5.11
C PHE A 30 10.18 -5.90 5.22
N VAL A 31 9.64 -4.69 5.36
CA VAL A 31 8.20 -4.46 5.54
C VAL A 31 7.42 -4.93 4.30
N LEU A 32 7.89 -4.61 3.10
CA LEU A 32 7.22 -5.04 1.88
C LEU A 32 7.24 -6.56 1.71
N GLU A 33 8.31 -7.23 2.13
CA GLU A 33 8.39 -8.69 2.09
C GLU A 33 7.49 -9.33 3.16
N LYS A 34 7.49 -8.82 4.40
CA LYS A 34 6.64 -9.34 5.48
C LYS A 34 5.16 -9.12 5.26
N LEU A 35 4.78 -7.99 4.66
CA LEU A 35 3.38 -7.64 4.42
C LEU A 35 2.89 -8.01 3.00
N LYS A 36 3.72 -8.67 2.15
CA LYS A 36 3.35 -9.02 0.76
C LYS A 36 2.09 -9.89 0.63
N ASP A 37 1.80 -10.67 1.67
CA ASP A 37 0.67 -11.61 1.75
C ASP A 37 -0.48 -11.06 2.59
N VAL A 38 -0.39 -9.81 3.07
CA VAL A 38 -1.51 -9.12 3.70
C VAL A 38 -2.48 -8.69 2.59
N ALA A 39 -3.72 -9.12 2.71
CA ALA A 39 -4.80 -8.77 1.81
C ALA A 39 -6.11 -8.91 2.55
N PHE A 40 -6.88 -7.83 2.60
CA PHE A 40 -8.24 -7.81 3.11
C PHE A 40 -9.20 -7.68 1.95
N GLU A 41 -10.32 -8.40 2.01
CA GLU A 41 -11.39 -8.23 1.03
C GLU A 41 -11.98 -6.83 1.17
N PRO A 42 -12.38 -6.20 0.06
CA PRO A 42 -13.23 -5.03 0.13
C PRO A 42 -14.50 -5.35 0.95
N ALA A 43 -14.88 -4.48 1.88
CA ALA A 43 -15.91 -4.66 2.90
C ALA A 43 -15.61 -5.66 4.06
N SER A 44 -14.42 -6.28 4.12
CA SER A 44 -14.01 -7.02 5.32
C SER A 44 -13.97 -6.10 6.56
N LYS A 45 -14.31 -6.67 7.72
CA LYS A 45 -14.12 -6.04 9.05
C LYS A 45 -12.78 -6.40 9.68
N ASP A 46 -12.04 -7.32 9.08
CA ASP A 46 -10.70 -7.64 9.55
C ASP A 46 -9.80 -6.43 9.35
N HIS A 47 -8.89 -6.21 10.29
CA HIS A 47 -7.90 -5.14 10.19
C HIS A 47 -6.50 -5.62 10.52
N LEU A 48 -5.53 -4.85 10.06
CA LEU A 48 -4.12 -5.12 10.27
C LEU A 48 -3.69 -4.50 11.59
N HIS A 49 -3.04 -5.32 12.40
CA HIS A 49 -2.37 -4.86 13.61
C HIS A 49 -0.89 -5.22 13.52
N VAL A 50 -0.03 -4.20 13.54
CA VAL A 50 1.41 -4.39 13.56
C VAL A 50 1.95 -3.96 14.91
N VAL A 51 2.57 -4.90 15.62
CA VAL A 51 3.28 -4.66 16.87
C VAL A 51 4.76 -4.55 16.56
N VAL A 52 5.41 -3.49 17.00
CA VAL A 52 6.82 -3.22 16.75
C VAL A 52 7.54 -3.06 18.07
N ASP A 53 8.46 -3.97 18.36
CA ASP A 53 9.41 -3.81 19.46
C ASP A 53 10.47 -2.80 18.98
N VAL A 54 10.39 -1.54 19.45
CA VAL A 54 11.24 -0.45 18.93
C VAL A 54 12.55 -0.27 19.67
N ASP A 55 12.71 -0.95 20.79
CA ASP A 55 13.94 -0.98 21.56
C ASP A 55 14.92 -2.01 20.97
N ASP A 56 16.22 -1.68 21.03
CA ASP A 56 17.32 -2.57 20.69
C ASP A 56 17.63 -3.55 21.82
N ALA A 57 18.62 -4.42 21.60
CA ALA A 57 19.05 -5.42 22.59
C ALA A 57 19.55 -4.80 23.92
N ASN A 58 19.88 -3.51 23.94
CA ASN A 58 20.34 -2.75 25.10
C ASN A 58 19.24 -1.83 25.67
N GLU A 59 17.98 -2.04 25.30
CA GLU A 59 16.83 -1.25 25.72
C GLU A 59 16.88 0.25 25.32
N ASN A 60 17.65 0.58 24.27
CA ASN A 60 17.64 1.90 23.65
C ASN A 60 16.77 1.91 22.41
N LEU A 61 16.20 3.06 22.04
CA LEU A 61 15.40 3.16 20.82
C LEU A 61 16.24 2.89 19.57
N SER A 62 15.90 1.84 18.82
CA SER A 62 16.59 1.43 17.60
C SER A 62 16.21 2.35 16.42
N PRO A 63 17.16 3.09 15.83
CA PRO A 63 16.90 3.91 14.63
C PRO A 63 16.40 3.08 13.44
N LEU A 64 16.81 1.82 13.36
CA LEU A 64 16.35 0.88 12.35
C LEU A 64 14.87 0.56 12.55
N MET A 65 14.46 0.23 13.77
CA MET A 65 13.05 -0.05 14.07
C MET A 65 12.15 1.17 13.92
N LEU A 66 12.63 2.37 14.25
CA LEU A 66 11.90 3.60 13.95
C LEU A 66 11.70 3.80 12.43
N SER A 67 12.67 3.38 11.60
CA SER A 67 12.51 3.38 10.12
C SER A 67 11.49 2.34 9.66
N VAL A 68 11.45 1.17 10.31
CA VAL A 68 10.43 0.13 10.07
C VAL A 68 9.02 0.65 10.35
N VAL A 69 8.81 1.34 11.48
CA VAL A 69 7.51 1.96 11.83
C VAL A 69 7.01 2.90 10.73
N ARG A 70 7.91 3.74 10.21
CA ARG A 70 7.60 4.73 9.16
C ARG A 70 7.23 4.04 7.85
N GLN A 71 7.95 2.99 7.49
CA GLN A 71 7.62 2.22 6.31
C GLN A 71 6.30 1.46 6.44
N ILE A 72 5.98 0.94 7.63
CA ILE A 72 4.66 0.35 7.92
C ILE A 72 3.59 1.39 7.67
N ALA A 73 3.73 2.60 8.26
CA ALA A 73 2.79 3.69 8.06
C ALA A 73 2.60 4.08 6.58
N LEU A 74 3.62 3.93 5.73
CA LEU A 74 3.54 4.22 4.29
C LEU A 74 2.88 3.12 3.45
N SER A 75 2.88 1.87 3.94
CA SER A 75 2.53 0.69 3.13
C SER A 75 1.22 0.05 3.57
N ALA A 76 0.88 0.19 4.85
CA ALA A 76 -0.14 -0.57 5.54
C ALA A 76 -1.49 0.15 5.60
N HIS A 77 -1.97 0.64 4.46
CA HIS A 77 -3.23 1.39 4.39
C HIS A 77 -4.45 0.48 4.28
N TYR A 78 -5.51 0.86 4.99
CA TYR A 78 -6.71 0.06 5.12
C TYR A 78 -7.69 0.35 3.97
N ILE A 79 -7.99 -0.67 3.16
CA ILE A 79 -8.80 -0.52 1.93
C ILE A 79 -10.25 -0.13 2.23
N ASN A 80 -10.78 -0.56 3.37
CA ASN A 80 -12.17 -0.29 3.75
C ASN A 80 -12.29 0.85 4.76
N PHE A 81 -11.27 1.71 4.85
CA PHE A 81 -11.32 2.85 5.74
C PHE A 81 -12.49 3.75 5.32
N PHE A 82 -13.28 4.14 6.32
CA PHE A 82 -14.42 5.03 6.16
C PHE A 82 -14.40 6.06 7.29
N GLU A 83 -14.59 7.32 6.91
CA GLU A 83 -14.36 8.48 7.78
C GLU A 83 -15.57 8.81 8.68
N GLY A 84 -16.78 8.29 8.43
CA GLY A 84 -18.02 8.55 9.20
C GLY A 84 -18.65 7.29 9.84
N ASP A 85 -19.75 7.30 10.59
CA ASP A 85 -20.35 8.32 11.47
C ASP A 85 -19.83 8.14 12.92
N GLU A 86 -20.29 8.97 13.85
CA GLU A 86 -19.88 9.13 15.27
C GLU A 86 -19.72 7.86 16.14
N SER A 87 -20.04 6.65 15.66
CA SER A 87 -19.73 5.43 16.40
C SER A 87 -18.29 5.00 16.17
N GLU A 88 -17.48 5.05 17.25
CA GLU A 88 -16.09 4.54 17.26
C GLU A 88 -15.98 3.08 16.76
N GLU A 89 -17.07 2.32 16.85
CA GLU A 89 -17.15 0.90 16.48
C GLU A 89 -16.98 0.62 14.97
N LEU A 90 -17.07 1.62 14.09
CA LEU A 90 -17.03 1.44 12.63
C LEU A 90 -15.75 1.94 11.95
N ARG A 91 -14.85 2.62 12.65
CA ARG A 91 -13.61 3.17 12.06
C ARG A 91 -12.50 2.11 12.03
N ASN A 92 -12.59 1.17 11.10
CA ASN A 92 -11.52 0.20 10.87
C ASN A 92 -10.23 0.92 10.44
N ARG A 93 -9.15 0.77 11.20
CA ARG A 93 -7.83 1.36 10.95
C ARG A 93 -6.76 0.30 11.02
N THR A 94 -5.62 0.57 10.39
CA THR A 94 -4.40 -0.16 10.72
C THR A 94 -3.89 0.33 12.07
N VAL A 95 -3.74 -0.59 13.02
CA VAL A 95 -3.18 -0.30 14.34
C VAL A 95 -1.69 -0.59 14.32
N ILE A 96 -0.88 0.38 14.76
CA ILE A 96 0.57 0.25 14.89
C ILE A 96 0.90 0.43 16.37
N THR A 97 1.19 -0.68 17.06
CA THR A 97 1.60 -0.65 18.47
C THR A 97 3.11 -0.63 18.58
N LEU A 98 3.63 0.35 19.32
CA LEU A 98 5.03 0.58 19.61
C LEU A 98 5.29 0.12 21.04
N VAL A 99 6.09 -0.93 21.19
CA VAL A 99 6.46 -1.48 22.48
C VAL A 99 7.82 -0.94 22.86
N SER A 100 7.87 -0.14 23.93
CA SER A 100 9.12 0.45 24.42
C SER A 100 9.04 0.84 25.89
N LYS A 101 10.12 0.61 26.63
CA LYS A 101 10.25 1.17 27.99
C LYS A 101 10.50 2.68 27.99
N ASN A 102 10.88 3.25 26.85
CA ASN A 102 11.16 4.68 26.73
C ASN A 102 9.86 5.48 26.50
N PRO A 103 9.45 6.36 27.43
CA PRO A 103 8.20 7.12 27.29
C PRO A 103 8.26 8.19 26.19
N HIS A 104 9.42 8.42 25.57
CA HIS A 104 9.65 9.48 24.59
C HIS A 104 9.71 8.98 23.13
N VAL A 105 9.25 7.76 22.83
CA VAL A 105 9.25 7.21 21.45
C VAL A 105 8.61 8.16 20.44
N LYS A 106 7.45 8.75 20.78
CA LYS A 106 6.77 9.73 19.91
C LYS A 106 7.69 10.89 19.53
N LYS A 107 8.40 11.46 20.51
CA LYS A 107 9.33 12.56 20.30
C LYS A 107 10.48 12.16 19.37
N GLU A 108 11.02 10.94 19.52
CA GLU A 108 12.06 10.44 18.61
C GLU A 108 11.53 10.20 17.18
N LEU A 109 10.30 9.71 17.03
CA LEU A 109 9.65 9.59 15.72
C LEU A 109 9.48 10.97 15.05
N GLU A 110 9.26 12.02 15.84
CA GLU A 110 9.12 13.40 15.37
C GLU A 110 10.46 14.12 15.09
N LYS A 111 11.59 13.64 15.64
CA LYS A 111 12.91 14.30 15.48
C LYS A 111 13.48 14.25 14.06
N GLU A 112 13.20 13.19 13.31
CA GLU A 112 13.58 13.10 11.90
C GLU A 112 12.76 14.12 11.10
N LYS A 113 13.42 15.19 10.64
CA LYS A 113 12.80 16.41 10.08
C LYS A 113 11.95 16.21 8.81
N TYR A 114 11.95 15.02 8.24
CA TYR A 114 10.84 14.52 7.42
C TYR A 114 10.33 13.28 8.12
N LEU A 115 9.10 13.35 8.63
CA LEU A 115 8.23 12.31 9.22
C LEU A 115 7.41 12.85 10.41
N CYS A 116 7.63 14.11 10.80
CA CYS A 116 7.13 14.68 12.05
C CYS A 116 5.63 14.90 12.15
N ASN A 117 4.95 15.26 11.05
CA ASN A 117 3.58 15.75 11.19
C ASN A 117 2.55 14.65 11.37
N LEU A 118 2.85 13.41 10.96
CA LEU A 118 1.88 12.30 10.99
C LEU A 118 1.27 12.11 12.38
N LEU A 119 2.09 12.01 13.42
CA LEU A 119 1.64 11.76 14.80
C LEU A 119 0.87 12.94 15.40
N SER A 120 0.99 14.14 14.82
CA SER A 120 0.17 15.29 15.21
C SER A 120 -1.26 15.22 14.68
N TYR A 121 -1.53 14.40 13.66
CA TYR A 121 -2.86 14.26 13.05
C TYR A 121 -3.46 12.85 13.15
N CYS A 122 -2.64 11.82 13.40
CA CYS A 122 -3.12 10.46 13.68
C CYS A 122 -3.66 10.32 15.09
N LYS A 123 -4.63 9.42 15.26
CA LYS A 123 -5.05 8.97 16.58
C LYS A 123 -3.87 8.29 17.28
N CYS A 124 -3.54 8.76 18.47
CA CYS A 124 -2.46 8.22 19.29
C CYS A 124 -3.00 7.83 20.66
N VAL A 125 -2.80 6.59 21.07
CA VAL A 125 -3.19 6.07 22.39
C VAL A 125 -1.92 5.79 23.17
N PHE A 126 -1.83 6.31 24.39
CA PHE A 126 -0.72 6.10 25.30
C PHE A 126 -1.26 5.32 26.49
N GLU A 127 -0.72 4.13 26.73
CA GLU A 127 -1.11 3.32 27.88
C GLU A 127 -0.02 3.37 28.93
N ASP A 128 -0.43 3.68 30.16
CA ASP A 128 0.43 3.59 31.32
C ASP A 128 0.32 2.19 31.93
N SER A 129 1.42 1.45 31.87
CA SER A 129 1.49 0.09 32.42
C SER A 129 1.38 0.02 33.95
N GLU A 130 1.69 1.10 34.67
CA GLU A 130 1.64 1.10 36.13
C GLU A 130 0.22 1.40 36.65
N THR A 131 -0.49 2.30 35.97
CA THR A 131 -1.82 2.75 36.41
C THR A 131 -2.98 2.13 35.62
N GLY A 132 -2.70 1.50 34.47
CA GLY A 132 -3.72 1.00 33.54
C GLY A 132 -4.53 2.11 32.85
N ASN A 133 -4.16 3.38 33.04
CA ASN A 133 -4.83 4.51 32.41
C ASN A 133 -4.36 4.69 30.97
N SER A 134 -5.29 5.09 30.10
CA SER A 134 -4.97 5.43 28.71
C SER A 134 -5.29 6.90 28.41
N LYS A 135 -4.36 7.57 27.73
CA LYS A 135 -4.56 8.91 27.17
C LYS A 135 -4.69 8.80 25.67
N THR A 136 -5.72 9.41 25.08
CA THR A 136 -5.91 9.45 23.63
C THR A 136 -5.74 10.87 23.10
N GLU A 137 -4.96 11.03 22.04
CA GLU A 137 -4.81 12.25 21.26
C GLU A 137 -5.43 12.04 19.87
N ASN A 138 -6.01 13.11 19.29
CA ASN A 138 -6.65 13.09 17.97
C ASN A 138 -7.68 11.95 17.78
N LYS A 139 -8.58 11.80 18.76
CA LYS A 139 -9.64 10.77 18.74
C LYS A 139 -10.41 10.72 17.41
N ASP A 140 -10.67 11.90 16.84
CA ASP A 140 -11.41 12.07 15.58
C ASP A 140 -10.54 12.23 14.34
N SER A 141 -9.32 11.71 14.38
CA SER A 141 -8.41 11.72 13.24
C SER A 141 -9.06 11.13 11.98
N TYR A 142 -8.94 11.82 10.85
CA TYR A 142 -9.42 11.35 9.55
C TYR A 142 -8.44 10.41 8.83
N ILE A 143 -7.38 9.97 9.51
CA ILE A 143 -6.33 9.11 8.95
C ILE A 143 -6.64 7.64 9.23
N ASP A 144 -6.35 6.77 8.28
CA ASP A 144 -6.62 5.32 8.35
C ASP A 144 -5.65 4.53 9.25
N LEU A 145 -4.83 5.24 10.02
CA LEU A 145 -3.82 4.71 10.94
C LEU A 145 -4.12 5.14 12.38
N GLU A 146 -3.75 4.28 13.32
CA GLU A 146 -3.77 4.55 14.75
C GLU A 146 -2.46 4.05 15.38
N PHE A 147 -1.87 4.85 16.26
CA PHE A 147 -0.64 4.50 16.97
C PHE A 147 -0.90 4.24 18.43
N HIS A 148 -0.45 3.10 18.93
CA HIS A 148 -0.50 2.75 20.35
C HIS A 148 0.91 2.76 20.91
N PHE A 149 1.11 3.40 22.06
CA PHE A 149 2.39 3.46 22.75
C PHE A 149 2.23 2.74 24.08
N VAL A 150 2.96 1.62 24.23
CA VAL A 150 2.85 0.72 25.38
C VAL A 150 4.24 0.34 25.87
N SER A 151 4.39 0.09 27.18
CA SER A 151 5.67 -0.37 27.73
C SER A 151 5.89 -1.88 27.60
N ALA A 152 4.81 -2.64 27.46
CA ALA A 152 4.81 -4.08 27.27
C ALA A 152 3.62 -4.53 26.43
N TRP A 153 3.76 -5.66 25.74
CA TRP A 153 2.69 -6.25 24.92
C TRP A 153 2.35 -7.66 25.43
N SER A 154 1.11 -7.85 25.86
CA SER A 154 0.64 -9.10 26.48
C SER A 154 0.23 -10.17 25.46
N GLY A 155 -0.09 -9.77 24.22
CA GLY A 155 -0.60 -10.67 23.17
C GLY A 155 -2.05 -11.10 23.34
N ASN A 156 -2.69 -10.81 24.48
CA ASN A 156 -4.08 -11.16 24.76
C ASN A 156 -5.08 -10.12 24.25
N ASP A 157 -4.60 -8.95 23.82
CA ASP A 157 -5.41 -7.83 23.36
C ASP A 157 -5.94 -8.01 21.91
N ALA A 158 -5.67 -9.18 21.32
CA ALA A 158 -6.06 -9.55 19.96
C ALA A 158 -7.56 -9.80 19.84
N LYS A 159 -8.27 -8.96 19.07
CA LYS A 159 -9.65 -9.29 18.65
C LYS A 159 -9.62 -10.43 17.64
N GLN A 160 -10.66 -11.27 17.61
CA GLN A 160 -10.74 -12.40 16.67
C GLN A 160 -10.65 -12.01 15.18
N SER A 161 -10.95 -10.75 14.83
CA SER A 161 -10.85 -10.21 13.46
C SER A 161 -9.50 -9.57 13.14
N GLU A 162 -8.53 -9.59 14.05
CA GLU A 162 -7.24 -8.93 13.86
C GLU A 162 -6.20 -9.85 13.25
N LYS A 163 -5.57 -9.40 12.16
CA LYS A 163 -4.36 -10.04 11.65
C LYS A 163 -3.14 -9.37 12.27
N ILE A 164 -2.55 -10.02 13.27
CA ILE A 164 -1.42 -9.49 14.04
C ILE A 164 -0.09 -9.91 13.42
N PHE A 165 0.81 -8.96 13.26
CA PHE A 165 2.22 -9.21 13.00
C PHE A 165 3.08 -8.52 14.06
N ARG A 166 4.02 -9.25 14.64
CA ARG A 166 5.02 -8.67 15.53
C ARG A 166 6.36 -8.59 14.83
N PHE A 167 7.01 -7.43 14.93
CA PHE A 167 8.26 -7.09 14.27
C PHE A 167 9.32 -6.89 15.34
N LYS A 168 10.41 -7.66 15.26
CA LYS A 168 11.56 -7.55 16.17
C LYS A 168 12.82 -7.19 15.42
N GLU A 169 13.71 -6.43 16.04
CA GLU A 169 14.96 -6.02 15.40
C GLU A 169 15.81 -7.21 14.93
N LYS A 170 15.87 -8.29 15.73
CA LYS A 170 16.54 -9.53 15.34
C LYS A 170 16.02 -10.10 14.02
N GLU A 171 14.71 -10.05 13.77
CA GLU A 171 14.14 -10.55 12.52
C GLU A 171 14.51 -9.67 11.31
N VAL A 172 14.70 -8.36 11.54
CA VAL A 172 15.18 -7.43 10.53
C VAL A 172 16.65 -7.69 10.22
N GLN A 173 17.46 -7.95 11.24
CA GLN A 173 18.87 -8.31 11.10
C GLN A 173 19.03 -9.66 10.38
N ASP A 174 18.29 -10.69 10.81
CA ASP A 174 18.27 -12.01 10.16
C ASP A 174 17.85 -11.89 8.67
N PHE A 175 16.93 -10.96 8.35
CA PHE A 175 16.55 -10.67 6.97
C PHE A 175 17.69 -10.06 6.14
N CYS A 176 18.54 -9.24 6.75
CA CYS A 176 19.71 -8.63 6.10
C CYS A 176 20.87 -9.62 5.94
N ASP A 177 21.06 -10.52 6.91
CA ASP A 177 22.16 -11.50 6.92
C ASP A 177 21.89 -12.73 6.04
N ASP A 178 20.69 -12.81 5.44
CA ASP A 178 20.28 -13.86 4.52
C ASP A 178 21.14 -13.83 3.24
N LYS A 179 22.14 -14.72 3.20
CA LYS A 179 23.11 -14.85 2.08
C LYS A 179 22.47 -15.22 0.75
N GLU A 180 21.22 -15.70 0.74
CA GLU A 180 20.50 -16.00 -0.51
C GLU A 180 19.92 -14.73 -1.16
N LYS A 181 19.82 -13.61 -0.42
CA LYS A 181 19.36 -12.33 -0.96
C LYS A 181 20.53 -11.46 -1.43
N PRO A 182 20.58 -11.06 -2.70
CA PRO A 182 21.56 -10.10 -3.18
C PRO A 182 21.38 -8.74 -2.49
N ASP A 183 22.48 -8.07 -2.14
CA ASP A 183 22.47 -6.69 -1.61
C ASP A 183 21.65 -5.72 -2.48
N GLU A 184 21.65 -5.93 -3.80
CA GLU A 184 20.86 -5.14 -4.73
C GLU A 184 19.34 -5.23 -4.45
N GLU A 185 18.82 -6.35 -3.93
CA GLU A 185 17.40 -6.48 -3.60
C GLU A 185 16.99 -5.66 -2.37
N ILE A 186 17.92 -5.40 -1.47
CA ILE A 186 17.70 -4.62 -0.24
C ILE A 186 18.00 -3.13 -0.50
N PHE A 187 19.17 -2.83 -1.05
CA PHE A 187 19.72 -1.47 -1.15
C PHE A 187 19.45 -0.79 -2.50
N SER A 188 18.48 -1.28 -3.28
CA SER A 188 18.05 -0.61 -4.49
C SER A 188 16.56 -0.85 -4.79
N ILE A 189 16.00 -0.01 -5.66
CA ILE A 189 14.55 0.00 -5.94
C ILE A 189 14.28 -0.19 -7.43
N ASP A 190 13.34 -1.08 -7.73
CA ASP A 190 12.74 -1.19 -9.06
C ASP A 190 11.71 -0.08 -9.30
N THR A 191 12.15 1.01 -9.92
CA THR A 191 11.33 2.20 -10.17
C THR A 191 10.39 2.08 -11.37
N ARG A 192 10.24 0.90 -11.98
CA ARG A 192 9.36 0.69 -13.15
C ARG A 192 7.89 0.97 -12.82
N MET A 193 7.40 0.47 -11.68
CA MET A 193 6.01 0.74 -11.26
C MET A 193 5.82 2.22 -10.91
N ALA A 194 6.78 2.82 -10.22
CA ALA A 194 6.78 4.26 -9.90
C ALA A 194 6.75 5.13 -11.16
N SER A 195 7.49 4.75 -12.21
CA SER A 195 7.46 5.47 -13.50
C SER A 195 6.09 5.40 -14.18
N TYR A 196 5.33 4.32 -13.97
CA TYR A 196 3.94 4.27 -14.41
C TYR A 196 3.03 5.11 -13.50
N ALA A 197 3.25 5.12 -12.18
CA ALA A 197 2.53 5.99 -11.24
C ALA A 197 2.61 7.46 -11.64
N MET A 198 3.82 7.96 -11.88
CA MET A 198 4.07 9.32 -12.36
C MET A 198 3.27 9.62 -13.64
N ARG A 199 3.30 8.70 -14.62
CA ARG A 199 2.55 8.87 -15.87
C ARG A 199 1.04 8.85 -15.70
N MET A 200 0.51 8.19 -14.67
CA MET A 200 -0.92 8.20 -14.37
C MET A 200 -1.33 9.57 -13.85
N TYR A 201 -0.56 10.14 -12.92
CA TYR A 201 -0.76 11.52 -12.46
C TYR A 201 -0.64 12.52 -13.61
N ASP A 202 0.44 12.46 -14.41
CA ASP A 202 0.65 13.33 -15.58
C ASP A 202 -0.46 13.21 -16.62
N LEU A 203 -1.06 12.02 -16.77
CA LEU A 203 -2.14 11.82 -17.73
C LEU A 203 -3.47 12.32 -17.16
N GLY A 204 -3.70 12.10 -15.86
CA GLY A 204 -4.86 12.60 -15.14
C GLY A 204 -5.06 14.10 -15.30
N THR A 205 -3.96 14.88 -15.37
CA THR A 205 -4.04 16.35 -15.52
C THR A 205 -4.61 16.76 -16.88
N ASN A 206 -4.66 15.85 -17.85
CA ASN A 206 -5.14 16.13 -19.21
C ASN A 206 -6.59 15.66 -19.43
N PHE A 207 -7.28 15.11 -18.43
CA PHE A 207 -8.71 14.82 -18.51
C PHE A 207 -9.48 15.92 -17.78
N GLU A 208 -10.03 16.84 -18.57
CA GLU A 208 -10.95 17.86 -18.12
C GLU A 208 -12.38 17.29 -18.04
N ASN A 209 -13.18 17.79 -17.09
CA ASN A 209 -14.64 17.62 -17.05
C ASN A 209 -15.17 16.21 -16.65
N ILE A 210 -14.67 15.62 -15.55
CA ILE A 210 -15.42 14.58 -14.83
C ILE A 210 -16.10 15.26 -13.63
N PRO A 211 -17.44 15.39 -13.60
CA PRO A 211 -18.15 15.99 -12.47
C PRO A 211 -17.86 15.26 -11.15
N ALA A 212 -17.89 15.99 -10.04
CA ALA A 212 -17.58 15.46 -8.71
C ALA A 212 -18.54 14.32 -8.27
N GLU A 213 -19.76 14.37 -8.79
CA GLU A 213 -20.82 13.40 -8.56
C GLU A 213 -20.53 12.09 -9.29
N ASP A 214 -19.81 12.17 -10.41
CA ASP A 214 -19.53 11.08 -11.34
C ASP A 214 -18.11 10.52 -11.21
N ILE A 215 -17.30 10.98 -10.25
CA ILE A 215 -15.88 10.59 -10.11
C ILE A 215 -15.69 9.06 -10.05
N HIS A 216 -16.65 8.32 -9.52
CA HIS A 216 -16.55 6.86 -9.39
C HIS A 216 -17.17 6.09 -10.57
N CYS A 217 -17.81 6.78 -11.53
CA CYS A 217 -18.31 6.20 -12.77
C CYS A 217 -17.12 5.80 -13.68
N THR A 218 -16.79 4.52 -13.68
CA THR A 218 -15.58 4.00 -14.35
C THR A 218 -15.58 4.20 -15.87
N GLU A 219 -16.75 4.28 -16.48
CA GLU A 219 -16.97 4.52 -17.91
C GLU A 219 -16.39 5.87 -18.35
N ARG A 220 -16.40 6.87 -17.47
CA ARG A 220 -15.82 8.21 -17.71
C ARG A 220 -14.31 8.15 -17.94
N TYR A 221 -13.63 7.15 -17.39
CA TYR A 221 -12.18 6.98 -17.54
C TYR A 221 -11.79 6.11 -18.74
N SER A 222 -12.74 5.63 -19.55
CA SER A 222 -12.47 4.71 -20.67
C SER A 222 -11.42 5.26 -21.64
N VAL A 223 -11.57 6.51 -22.06
CA VAL A 223 -10.61 7.22 -22.94
C VAL A 223 -9.23 7.33 -22.28
N ALA A 224 -9.21 7.71 -21.00
CA ALA A 224 -7.99 7.85 -20.23
C ALA A 224 -7.22 6.53 -20.11
N ILE A 225 -7.94 5.47 -19.80
CA ILE A 225 -7.43 4.11 -19.71
C ILE A 225 -6.90 3.64 -21.06
N ASP A 226 -7.59 3.93 -22.17
CA ASP A 226 -7.13 3.55 -23.51
C ASP A 226 -5.86 4.32 -23.90
N ILE A 227 -5.79 5.63 -23.66
CA ILE A 227 -4.56 6.41 -23.89
C ILE A 227 -3.42 5.84 -23.06
N PHE A 228 -3.63 5.59 -21.76
CA PHE A 228 -2.63 5.01 -20.89
C PHE A 228 -2.17 3.62 -21.37
N LYS A 229 -3.11 2.79 -21.83
CA LYS A 229 -2.86 1.44 -22.33
C LYS A 229 -2.02 1.46 -23.60
N TYR A 230 -2.36 2.28 -24.59
CA TYR A 230 -1.75 2.27 -25.93
C TYR A 230 -0.56 3.22 -26.11
N LYS A 231 -0.36 4.22 -25.24
CA LYS A 231 0.80 5.12 -25.28
C LYS A 231 2.10 4.32 -25.08
N LYS A 232 2.75 4.00 -26.21
CA LYS A 232 4.02 3.25 -26.28
C LYS A 232 5.10 4.00 -25.50
N LEU A 233 5.89 3.25 -24.73
CA LEU A 233 7.13 3.76 -24.14
C LEU A 233 8.13 3.95 -25.28
N LYS A 234 8.69 5.16 -25.42
CA LYS A 234 9.65 5.45 -26.50
C LYS A 234 11.01 4.79 -26.23
N SER A 235 11.37 4.46 -24.97
CA SER A 235 12.59 3.70 -24.63
C SER A 235 12.56 3.02 -23.26
N ARG A 236 13.54 2.13 -22.98
CA ARG A 236 13.77 1.52 -21.64
C ARG A 236 14.26 2.54 -20.62
N ALA A 237 14.92 3.61 -21.05
CA ALA A 237 15.38 4.71 -20.20
C ALA A 237 14.24 5.57 -19.62
N GLN A 238 13.05 5.57 -20.24
CA GLN A 238 11.86 6.26 -19.68
C GLN A 238 11.13 5.47 -18.57
N LEU A 239 11.62 4.28 -18.21
CA LEU A 239 11.06 3.44 -17.13
C LEU A 239 11.90 3.45 -15.86
N LEU A 240 13.06 4.10 -15.91
CA LEU A 240 13.98 4.21 -14.80
C LEU A 240 14.25 5.69 -14.64
N ILE A 241 13.97 6.23 -13.47
CA ILE A 241 14.42 7.57 -13.11
C ILE A 241 15.94 7.44 -12.97
N ASN A 242 16.70 7.80 -14.00
CA ASN A 242 18.14 7.58 -14.06
C ASN A 242 18.86 8.39 -12.97
N GLU A 243 19.92 7.84 -12.38
CA GLU A 243 20.86 8.52 -11.47
C GLU A 243 21.19 9.98 -11.85
N LYS A 244 21.40 10.28 -13.13
CA LYS A 244 21.65 11.66 -13.62
C LYS A 244 20.47 12.60 -13.39
N GLU A 245 19.24 12.09 -13.44
CA GLU A 245 18.05 12.89 -13.14
C GLU A 245 17.92 13.14 -11.63
N TRP A 246 18.29 12.19 -10.78
CA TRP A 246 18.26 12.39 -9.32
C TRP A 246 19.25 13.45 -8.86
N LYS A 247 20.49 13.41 -9.38
CA LYS A 247 21.56 14.38 -9.03
C LYS A 247 21.20 15.84 -9.37
N ASN A 248 20.43 16.04 -10.44
CA ASN A 248 20.09 17.36 -10.96
C ASN A 248 18.67 17.83 -10.59
N LYS A 249 17.91 17.05 -9.82
CA LYS A 249 16.56 17.42 -9.38
C LYS A 249 16.61 18.33 -8.15
N SER A 250 15.73 19.33 -8.12
CA SER A 250 15.44 20.06 -6.89
C SER A 250 14.84 19.13 -5.82
N ILE A 251 14.93 19.52 -4.55
CA ILE A 251 14.36 18.74 -3.43
C ILE A 251 12.88 18.41 -3.67
N CYS A 252 12.10 19.36 -4.18
CA CYS A 252 10.70 19.15 -4.55
C CYS A 252 10.53 17.99 -5.54
N ARG A 253 11.34 17.95 -6.61
CA ARG A 253 11.26 16.90 -7.63
C ARG A 253 11.74 15.53 -7.13
N ILE A 254 12.67 15.51 -6.17
CA ILE A 254 13.09 14.27 -5.49
C ILE A 254 11.94 13.73 -4.64
N LYS A 255 11.29 14.59 -3.84
CA LYS A 255 10.11 14.22 -3.03
C LYS A 255 8.96 13.70 -3.90
N GLU A 256 8.67 14.33 -5.02
CA GLU A 256 7.67 13.85 -5.99
C GLU A 256 8.04 12.48 -6.59
N SER A 257 9.31 12.27 -6.89
CA SER A 257 9.78 11.00 -7.44
C SER A 257 9.72 9.87 -6.39
N VAL A 258 10.03 10.16 -5.13
CA VAL A 258 9.89 9.22 -4.01
C VAL A 258 8.40 8.93 -3.72
N SER A 259 7.53 9.94 -3.78
CA SER A 259 6.07 9.78 -3.66
C SER A 259 5.53 8.71 -4.63
N ASN A 260 5.99 8.75 -5.89
CA ASN A 260 5.61 7.74 -6.88
C ASN A 260 6.09 6.31 -6.55
N ILE A 261 7.21 6.17 -5.84
CA ILE A 261 7.71 4.87 -5.35
C ILE A 261 6.79 4.36 -4.25
N LEU A 262 6.49 5.20 -3.26
CA LEU A 262 5.63 4.86 -2.13
C LEU A 262 4.21 4.50 -2.58
N CYS A 263 3.65 5.23 -3.54
CA CYS A 263 2.39 4.89 -4.20
C CYS A 263 2.45 3.49 -4.86
N ALA A 264 3.53 3.20 -5.59
CA ALA A 264 3.70 1.93 -6.30
C ALA A 264 3.88 0.71 -5.38
N ASP A 265 4.36 0.91 -4.15
CA ASP A 265 4.56 -0.15 -3.17
C ASP A 265 3.23 -0.82 -2.76
N CYS A 266 2.13 -0.08 -2.78
CA CYS A 266 0.80 -0.60 -2.45
C CYS A 266 0.13 -1.39 -3.60
N PHE A 267 0.62 -1.33 -4.84
CA PHE A 267 -0.10 -1.85 -6.01
C PHE A 267 -0.37 -3.36 -5.94
N LYS A 268 0.63 -4.14 -5.50
CA LYS A 268 0.50 -5.61 -5.40
C LYS A 268 -0.48 -6.02 -4.31
N VAL A 269 -0.42 -5.36 -3.16
CA VAL A 269 -1.32 -5.60 -2.02
C VAL A 269 -2.76 -5.31 -2.43
N ARG A 270 -3.02 -4.17 -3.07
CA ARG A 270 -4.35 -3.82 -3.60
C ARG A 270 -4.85 -4.82 -4.63
N GLU A 271 -4.01 -5.22 -5.59
CA GLU A 271 -4.40 -6.26 -6.56
C GLU A 271 -4.77 -7.57 -5.88
N ARG A 272 -4.06 -7.94 -4.81
CA ARG A 272 -4.33 -9.16 -4.06
C ARG A 272 -5.63 -9.06 -3.29
N SER A 273 -5.87 -7.96 -2.59
CA SER A 273 -7.13 -7.65 -1.92
C SER A 273 -8.34 -7.77 -2.85
N ILE A 274 -8.23 -7.24 -4.08
CA ILE A 274 -9.31 -7.33 -5.07
C ILE A 274 -9.49 -8.77 -5.60
N ASN A 275 -8.44 -9.58 -5.68
CA ASN A 275 -8.55 -10.97 -6.12
C ASN A 275 -8.96 -11.93 -5.00
N LYS A 276 -8.78 -11.56 -3.73
CA LYS A 276 -9.02 -12.41 -2.56
C LYS A 276 -10.43 -13.01 -2.50
N PRO A 277 -11.52 -12.25 -2.75
CA PRO A 277 -12.88 -12.83 -2.81
C PRO A 277 -13.01 -13.94 -3.87
N ILE A 278 -12.33 -13.80 -5.01
CA ILE A 278 -12.30 -14.83 -6.04
C ILE A 278 -11.51 -16.05 -5.56
N GLU A 279 -10.33 -15.82 -4.98
CA GLU A 279 -9.45 -16.88 -4.50
C GLU A 279 -10.11 -17.71 -3.40
N ASP A 280 -10.76 -17.05 -2.44
CA ASP A 280 -11.39 -17.72 -1.30
C ASP A 280 -12.67 -18.46 -1.74
N LYS A 281 -13.47 -17.90 -2.66
CA LYS A 281 -14.56 -18.64 -3.31
C LYS A 281 -14.07 -19.90 -4.04
N ILE A 282 -12.94 -19.81 -4.75
CA ILE A 282 -12.36 -20.95 -5.46
C ILE A 282 -11.85 -22.01 -4.48
N LYS A 283 -11.17 -21.61 -3.41
CA LYS A 283 -10.72 -22.54 -2.37
C LYS A 283 -11.92 -23.28 -1.75
N GLY A 284 -13.00 -22.57 -1.43
CA GLY A 284 -14.24 -23.17 -0.94
C GLY A 284 -14.84 -24.20 -1.92
N GLU A 285 -14.95 -23.84 -3.21
CA GLU A 285 -15.43 -24.76 -4.27
C GLU A 285 -14.51 -25.98 -4.46
N ILE A 286 -13.19 -25.84 -4.24
CA ILE A 286 -12.23 -26.95 -4.29
C ILE A 286 -12.41 -27.86 -3.08
N GLU A 287 -12.51 -27.28 -1.89
CA GLU A 287 -12.61 -28.04 -0.63
C GLU A 287 -13.92 -28.82 -0.55
N GLN A 288 -15.04 -28.21 -0.94
CA GLN A 288 -16.31 -28.91 -1.08
C GLN A 288 -16.20 -30.11 -2.02
N SER A 289 -15.49 -29.96 -3.15
CA SER A 289 -15.31 -31.06 -4.10
C SER A 289 -14.36 -32.15 -3.62
N LYS A 290 -13.39 -31.84 -2.77
CA LYS A 290 -12.56 -32.86 -2.10
C LYS A 290 -13.40 -33.63 -1.09
N ASN A 291 -14.15 -32.93 -0.25
CA ASN A 291 -15.03 -33.55 0.74
C ASN A 291 -16.05 -34.49 0.08
N GLU A 292 -16.69 -34.05 -1.00
CA GLU A 292 -17.56 -34.92 -1.81
C GLU A 292 -16.84 -36.15 -2.35
N PHE A 293 -15.60 -36.01 -2.82
CA PHE A 293 -14.81 -37.14 -3.32
C PHE A 293 -14.44 -38.12 -2.20
N ASP A 294 -14.02 -37.63 -1.05
CA ASP A 294 -13.60 -38.45 0.09
C ASP A 294 -14.80 -39.18 0.69
N SER A 295 -15.95 -38.52 0.86
CA SER A 295 -17.20 -39.18 1.28
C SER A 295 -17.64 -40.28 0.30
N ASN A 296 -17.51 -40.05 -1.01
CA ASN A 296 -17.81 -41.08 -2.01
C ASN A 296 -16.81 -42.25 -1.96
N VAL A 297 -15.54 -41.99 -1.65
CA VAL A 297 -14.53 -43.04 -1.48
C VAL A 297 -14.82 -43.90 -0.25
N GLU A 298 -15.21 -43.30 0.88
CA GLU A 298 -15.60 -44.04 2.08
C GLU A 298 -16.85 -44.90 1.84
N LEU A 299 -17.90 -44.34 1.21
CA LEU A 299 -19.10 -45.09 0.81
C LEU A 299 -18.77 -46.28 -0.12
N TRP A 300 -17.76 -46.14 -1.00
CA TRP A 300 -17.35 -47.22 -1.89
C TRP A 300 -16.50 -48.29 -1.18
N LYS A 301 -15.71 -47.92 -0.16
CA LYS A 301 -14.98 -48.86 0.68
C LYS A 301 -15.93 -49.71 1.52
N GLU A 302 -16.99 -49.09 2.07
CA GLU A 302 -18.01 -49.80 2.83
C GLU A 302 -18.84 -50.75 1.94
N LYS A 303 -19.20 -50.30 0.73
CA LYS A 303 -20.07 -51.07 -0.18
C LYS A 303 -19.35 -52.20 -0.93
N TYR A 304 -18.05 -52.10 -1.17
CA TYR A 304 -17.29 -53.07 -1.97
C TYR A 304 -16.06 -53.57 -1.21
N GLN A 305 -16.25 -54.57 -0.33
CA GLN A 305 -15.16 -55.26 0.38
C GLN A 305 -14.33 -56.20 -0.52
N CYS A 306 -13.80 -55.75 -1.67
CA CYS A 306 -13.04 -56.62 -2.57
C CYS A 306 -11.84 -55.94 -3.25
N LYS A 307 -10.68 -56.63 -3.20
CA LYS A 307 -9.38 -56.21 -3.78
C LYS A 307 -9.44 -55.85 -5.27
N LEU A 308 -10.44 -56.32 -6.02
CA LEU A 308 -10.65 -56.03 -7.44
C LEU A 308 -11.16 -54.59 -7.68
N ALA A 309 -11.96 -54.03 -6.76
CA ALA A 309 -12.46 -52.66 -6.83
C ALA A 309 -11.33 -51.63 -6.61
N LEU A 310 -10.38 -51.94 -5.73
CA LEU A 310 -9.17 -51.15 -5.52
C LEU A 310 -8.30 -51.08 -6.79
N TRP A 311 -8.26 -52.15 -7.59
CA TRP A 311 -7.48 -52.20 -8.84
C TRP A 311 -8.16 -51.43 -9.99
N VAL A 312 -9.47 -51.58 -10.18
CA VAL A 312 -10.25 -50.82 -11.19
C VAL A 312 -10.27 -49.31 -10.88
N VAL A 313 -10.34 -48.94 -9.59
CA VAL A 313 -10.20 -47.56 -9.12
C VAL A 313 -8.78 -47.01 -9.31
N LYS A 314 -7.74 -47.83 -9.16
CA LYS A 314 -6.33 -47.44 -9.39
C LYS A 314 -6.00 -47.24 -10.88
N PHE A 315 -6.56 -48.04 -11.78
CA PHE A 315 -6.00 -48.19 -13.13
C PHE A 315 -6.79 -47.49 -14.26
N LEU A 316 -8.13 -47.38 -14.21
CA LEU A 316 -8.92 -46.97 -15.40
C LEU A 316 -9.85 -45.75 -15.22
N GLY A 317 -10.30 -45.40 -14.01
CA GLY A 317 -11.45 -44.48 -13.86
C GLY A 317 -11.18 -43.01 -13.49
N LYS A 318 -10.10 -42.69 -12.76
CA LYS A 318 -10.09 -41.44 -11.94
C LYS A 318 -9.31 -40.23 -12.46
N ARG A 319 -8.53 -40.33 -13.56
CA ARG A 319 -7.81 -39.16 -14.10
C ARG A 319 -8.68 -38.30 -15.02
N LYS A 320 -9.38 -38.87 -16.01
CA LYS A 320 -10.10 -38.09 -17.04
C LYS A 320 -11.26 -37.19 -16.52
N PRO A 321 -12.18 -37.63 -15.65
CA PRO A 321 -13.28 -36.78 -15.20
C PRO A 321 -12.83 -35.68 -14.24
N LEU A 322 -11.81 -35.94 -13.40
CA LEU A 322 -11.19 -34.95 -12.53
C LEU A 322 -10.42 -33.90 -13.35
N TRP A 323 -9.63 -34.32 -14.33
CA TRP A 323 -8.94 -33.39 -15.25
C TRP A 323 -9.92 -32.60 -16.14
N ALA A 324 -11.10 -33.14 -16.46
CA ALA A 324 -12.17 -32.42 -17.16
C ALA A 324 -12.87 -31.40 -16.26
N LYS A 325 -13.15 -31.74 -14.98
CA LYS A 325 -13.62 -30.77 -13.96
C LYS A 325 -12.60 -29.67 -13.69
N ILE A 326 -11.31 -30.02 -13.56
CA ILE A 326 -10.20 -29.07 -13.41
C ILE A 326 -10.06 -28.20 -14.67
N LYS A 327 -10.12 -28.75 -15.88
CA LYS A 327 -10.15 -27.97 -17.15
C LYS A 327 -11.35 -27.04 -17.23
N GLY A 328 -12.55 -27.49 -16.83
CA GLY A 328 -13.76 -26.68 -16.75
C GLY A 328 -13.58 -25.51 -15.78
N ARG A 329 -12.93 -25.74 -14.64
CA ARG A 329 -12.59 -24.70 -13.65
C ARG A 329 -11.46 -23.77 -14.08
N ILE A 330 -10.47 -24.24 -14.84
CA ILE A 330 -9.47 -23.40 -15.53
C ILE A 330 -10.15 -22.51 -16.58
N LYS A 331 -11.16 -23.03 -17.29
CA LYS A 331 -12.02 -22.26 -18.21
C LYS A 331 -12.85 -21.21 -17.46
N LEU A 332 -13.38 -21.55 -16.28
CA LEU A 332 -14.04 -20.61 -15.35
C LEU A 332 -13.06 -19.54 -14.85
N TRP A 333 -11.79 -19.90 -14.63
CA TRP A 333 -10.68 -18.99 -14.30
C TRP A 333 -10.44 -17.97 -15.42
N ALA A 334 -10.43 -18.42 -16.67
CA ALA A 334 -10.33 -17.54 -17.85
C ALA A 334 -11.55 -16.62 -18.01
N VAL A 335 -12.75 -17.10 -17.65
CA VAL A 335 -14.00 -16.29 -17.63
C VAL A 335 -14.00 -15.30 -16.45
N LYS A 336 -13.51 -15.67 -15.26
CA LYS A 336 -13.42 -14.77 -14.09
C LYS A 336 -12.27 -13.76 -14.22
N LEU A 337 -11.22 -14.04 -14.98
CA LEU A 337 -10.23 -13.04 -15.42
C LEU A 337 -10.85 -11.92 -16.28
N LYS A 338 -11.93 -12.19 -17.03
CA LYS A 338 -12.75 -11.13 -17.66
C LYS A 338 -13.51 -10.28 -16.63
N ASN A 339 -13.84 -10.82 -15.44
CA ASN A 339 -14.50 -10.08 -14.36
C ASN A 339 -13.55 -9.23 -13.51
N LYS A 340 -12.22 -9.37 -13.64
CA LYS A 340 -11.27 -8.57 -12.86
C LYS A 340 -11.51 -7.07 -13.04
N LYS A 341 -11.73 -6.62 -14.28
CA LYS A 341 -12.10 -5.21 -14.55
C LYS A 341 -13.37 -4.78 -13.83
N LYS A 342 -14.38 -5.65 -13.78
CA LYS A 342 -15.64 -5.40 -13.07
C LYS A 342 -15.41 -5.22 -11.58
N LEU A 343 -14.55 -6.03 -10.95
CA LEU A 343 -14.23 -5.90 -9.53
C LEU A 343 -13.46 -4.60 -9.21
N TRP A 344 -12.49 -4.23 -10.04
CA TRP A 344 -11.81 -2.94 -9.89
C TRP A 344 -12.79 -1.77 -10.04
N ALA A 345 -13.81 -1.90 -10.87
CA ALA A 345 -14.85 -0.89 -11.01
C ALA A 345 -15.82 -0.87 -9.81
N GLU A 346 -16.25 -2.04 -9.34
CA GLU A 346 -17.14 -2.21 -8.19
C GLU A 346 -16.52 -1.64 -6.89
N TYR A 347 -15.21 -1.83 -6.70
CA TYR A 347 -14.50 -1.35 -5.51
C TYR A 347 -13.71 -0.06 -5.72
N ASN A 348 -13.97 0.66 -6.82
CA ASN A 348 -13.22 1.86 -7.18
C ASN A 348 -13.30 2.95 -6.10
N GLU A 349 -14.49 3.22 -5.57
CA GLU A 349 -14.68 4.24 -4.53
C GLU A 349 -13.92 3.91 -3.22
N PRO A 350 -14.10 2.73 -2.58
CA PRO A 350 -13.30 2.36 -1.41
C PRO A 350 -11.79 2.44 -1.65
N LEU A 351 -11.32 1.96 -2.81
CA LEU A 351 -9.90 2.03 -3.16
C LEU A 351 -9.41 3.47 -3.35
N SER A 352 -10.23 4.36 -3.90
CA SER A 352 -9.90 5.79 -4.06
C SER A 352 -9.76 6.48 -2.70
N ARG A 353 -10.67 6.19 -1.76
CA ARG A 353 -10.58 6.68 -0.38
C ARG A 353 -9.31 6.22 0.33
N SER A 354 -8.99 4.94 0.17
CA SER A 354 -7.75 4.36 0.70
C SER A 354 -6.51 4.98 0.06
N GLU A 355 -6.55 5.34 -1.23
CA GLU A 355 -5.44 6.05 -1.89
C GLU A 355 -5.26 7.46 -1.36
N HIS A 356 -6.33 8.20 -1.19
CA HIS A 356 -6.26 9.53 -0.58
C HIS A 356 -5.66 9.46 0.82
N SER A 357 -6.13 8.51 1.65
CA SER A 357 -5.59 8.29 2.99
C SER A 357 -4.09 7.96 2.97
N ARG A 358 -3.67 7.07 2.05
CA ARG A 358 -2.25 6.77 1.80
C ARG A 358 -1.45 8.02 1.41
N TRP A 359 -1.99 8.82 0.50
CA TRP A 359 -1.35 10.04 0.03
C TRP A 359 -1.24 11.09 1.15
N VAL A 360 -2.27 11.26 1.97
CA VAL A 360 -2.27 12.14 3.15
C VAL A 360 -1.15 11.74 4.10
N VAL A 361 -1.10 10.46 4.47
CA VAL A 361 -0.03 9.94 5.35
C VAL A 361 1.33 10.20 4.76
N GLU A 362 1.52 9.88 3.47
CA GLU A 362 2.78 10.14 2.77
C GLU A 362 3.19 11.62 2.82
N LYS A 363 2.28 12.56 2.59
CA LYS A 363 2.60 14.00 2.63
C LYS A 363 2.92 14.50 4.04
N LEU A 364 2.17 14.06 5.04
CA LEU A 364 2.47 14.35 6.45
C LEU A 364 3.86 13.82 6.83
N ILE A 365 4.17 12.61 6.37
CA ILE A 365 5.48 11.99 6.48
C ILE A 365 6.56 12.81 5.76
N LEU A 366 6.27 13.35 4.57
CA LEU A 366 7.21 14.21 3.83
C LEU A 366 7.33 15.64 4.39
N GLY A 367 6.71 15.91 5.54
CA GLY A 367 6.82 17.14 6.31
C GLY A 367 5.83 18.24 5.91
N TYR A 368 4.82 17.92 5.10
CA TYR A 368 3.71 18.83 4.81
C TYR A 368 2.72 18.85 5.97
N ARG A 369 1.98 19.95 6.10
CA ARG A 369 0.85 20.06 7.04
C ARG A 369 -0.43 20.49 6.32
N PRO A 370 -1.62 20.20 6.86
CA PRO A 370 -2.84 20.86 6.43
C PRO A 370 -2.74 22.38 6.58
N PHE A 371 -3.60 23.08 5.84
CA PHE A 371 -3.85 24.49 6.06
C PHE A 371 -4.41 24.69 7.48
N ASN A 372 -3.94 25.73 8.16
CA ASN A 372 -4.58 26.19 9.39
C ASN A 372 -5.88 26.96 9.07
N ASP A 373 -6.62 27.36 10.10
CA ASP A 373 -7.94 28.00 9.93
C ASP A 373 -7.85 29.34 9.18
N GLU A 374 -6.81 30.14 9.45
CA GLU A 374 -6.57 31.41 8.76
C GLU A 374 -6.24 31.20 7.27
N GLU A 375 -5.36 30.24 6.98
CA GLU A 375 -4.96 29.90 5.62
C GLU A 375 -6.14 29.36 4.80
N ARG A 376 -7.01 28.56 5.44
CA ARG A 376 -8.24 28.03 4.84
C ARG A 376 -9.25 29.14 4.57
N ALA A 377 -9.52 30.00 5.55
CA ALA A 377 -10.42 31.14 5.38
C ALA A 377 -9.94 32.09 4.28
N HIS A 378 -8.63 32.32 4.17
CA HIS A 378 -8.06 33.13 3.10
C HIS A 378 -8.20 32.47 1.73
N ASP A 379 -7.97 31.15 1.62
CA ASP A 379 -8.19 30.41 0.38
C ASP A 379 -9.65 30.49 -0.08
N GLU A 380 -10.60 30.28 0.84
CA GLU A 380 -12.05 30.41 0.57
C GLU A 380 -12.42 31.83 0.11
N TYR A 381 -11.88 32.87 0.76
CA TYR A 381 -12.06 34.26 0.32
C TYR A 381 -11.53 34.47 -1.11
N LEU A 382 -10.32 34.00 -1.42
CA LEU A 382 -9.74 34.15 -2.77
C LEU A 382 -10.53 33.38 -3.84
N GLN A 383 -11.12 32.24 -3.50
CA GLN A 383 -12.02 31.51 -4.39
C GLN A 383 -13.29 32.31 -4.67
N MET A 384 -13.92 32.90 -3.65
CA MET A 384 -15.13 33.72 -3.81
C MET A 384 -14.93 34.94 -4.71
N GLN A 385 -13.70 35.49 -4.75
CA GLN A 385 -13.35 36.59 -5.64
C GLN A 385 -13.25 36.18 -7.13
N GLY A 386 -13.27 34.88 -7.46
CA GLY A 386 -13.29 34.37 -8.84
C GLY A 386 -12.05 34.67 -9.69
N CYS A 387 -11.00 35.25 -9.11
CA CYS A 387 -9.87 35.82 -9.86
C CYS A 387 -8.69 34.86 -10.07
N GLY A 388 -8.85 33.56 -9.76
CA GLY A 388 -7.80 32.54 -9.90
C GLY A 388 -6.59 32.68 -8.96
N ARG A 389 -6.55 33.75 -8.14
CA ARG A 389 -5.45 34.05 -7.20
C ARG A 389 -5.24 32.95 -6.14
N TYR A 390 -6.29 32.21 -5.80
CA TYR A 390 -6.20 31.08 -4.87
C TYR A 390 -5.20 30.01 -5.33
N LYS A 391 -5.04 29.77 -6.65
CA LYS A 391 -4.08 28.78 -7.17
C LYS A 391 -2.64 29.17 -6.82
N LYS A 392 -2.29 30.44 -7.04
CA LYS A 392 -0.97 30.97 -6.70
C LYS A 392 -0.74 30.91 -5.19
N TYR A 393 -1.74 31.29 -4.40
CA TYR A 393 -1.67 31.22 -2.95
C TYR A 393 -1.40 29.79 -2.44
N ARG A 394 -2.13 28.79 -2.95
CA ARG A 394 -1.90 27.37 -2.65
C ARG A 394 -0.49 26.91 -3.03
N ASP A 395 -0.01 27.30 -4.21
CA ASP A 395 1.35 26.98 -4.67
C ASP A 395 2.44 27.59 -3.78
N ASP A 396 2.25 28.84 -3.35
CA ASP A 396 3.18 29.55 -2.48
C ASP A 396 3.23 28.88 -1.09
N LEU A 397 2.09 28.48 -0.53
CA LEU A 397 2.00 27.71 0.73
C LEU A 397 2.70 26.35 0.63
N LYS A 398 2.50 25.62 -0.47
CA LYS A 398 3.10 24.31 -0.72
C LYS A 398 4.62 24.35 -0.83
N ARG A 399 5.17 25.50 -1.26
CA ARG A 399 6.61 25.69 -1.49
C ARG A 399 7.34 26.35 -0.32
N ARG A 400 6.68 26.64 0.80
CA ARG A 400 7.36 27.17 2.00
C ARG A 400 8.44 26.21 2.50
N ASP A 401 9.62 26.72 2.81
CA ASP A 401 10.77 25.91 3.23
C ASP A 401 10.60 25.29 4.62
N LYS A 402 9.99 26.03 5.55
CA LYS A 402 9.90 25.64 6.97
C LYS A 402 8.67 24.79 7.26
N ASP A 403 7.52 25.20 6.74
CA ASP A 403 6.19 24.70 7.08
C ASP A 403 5.30 24.52 5.83
N PRO A 404 5.74 23.73 4.83
CA PRO A 404 4.98 23.57 3.60
C PRO A 404 3.56 23.06 3.90
N ALA A 405 2.56 23.74 3.37
CA ALA A 405 1.15 23.42 3.62
C ALA A 405 0.44 22.98 2.34
N HIS A 406 -0.50 22.04 2.44
CA HIS A 406 -1.28 21.57 1.31
C HIS A 406 -2.77 21.55 1.66
N ILE A 407 -3.60 22.13 0.80
CA ILE A 407 -5.05 22.23 1.02
C ILE A 407 -5.71 20.86 1.07
N ASP A 408 -5.25 19.94 0.21
CA ASP A 408 -5.80 18.58 0.10
C ASP A 408 -5.41 17.63 1.25
N LEU A 409 -4.61 18.08 2.22
CA LEU A 409 -4.36 17.31 3.45
C LEU A 409 -5.57 17.39 4.38
N CYS A 410 -6.62 16.69 4.00
CA CYS A 410 -7.90 16.65 4.68
C CYS A 410 -8.54 15.27 4.50
N SER A 411 -9.70 15.07 5.12
CA SER A 411 -10.49 13.85 4.89
C SER A 411 -10.96 13.78 3.43
N TYR A 412 -11.16 12.58 2.90
CA TYR A 412 -11.71 12.36 1.57
C TYR A 412 -13.08 13.04 1.40
N ARG A 413 -13.91 13.01 2.44
CA ARG A 413 -15.19 13.74 2.47
C ARG A 413 -14.98 15.25 2.29
N GLU A 414 -14.00 15.82 2.98
CA GLU A 414 -13.70 17.25 2.91
C GLU A 414 -13.04 17.62 1.58
N LEU A 415 -12.20 16.74 1.01
CA LEU A 415 -11.60 16.94 -0.31
C LEU A 415 -12.68 17.14 -1.38
N ARG A 416 -13.78 16.37 -1.30
CA ARG A 416 -14.95 16.52 -2.17
C ARG A 416 -15.58 17.90 -2.13
N ARG A 417 -15.48 18.60 -1.00
CA ARG A 417 -15.99 19.96 -0.83
C ARG A 417 -15.01 21.01 -1.34
N ILE A 418 -13.73 20.89 -0.98
CA ILE A 418 -12.74 21.97 -1.16
C ILE A 418 -11.98 21.88 -2.49
N ASN A 419 -11.82 20.68 -3.04
CA ASN A 419 -11.09 20.43 -4.27
C ASN A 419 -11.56 19.12 -4.96
N PRO A 420 -12.84 19.06 -5.38
CA PRO A 420 -13.42 17.83 -5.93
C PRO A 420 -12.70 17.29 -7.17
N ASP A 421 -12.09 18.18 -7.96
CA ASP A 421 -11.36 17.79 -9.18
C ASP A 421 -10.18 16.86 -8.89
N ASP A 422 -9.64 16.85 -7.67
CA ASP A 422 -8.47 16.04 -7.33
C ASP A 422 -8.82 14.57 -7.05
N LEU A 423 -10.07 14.29 -6.66
CA LEU A 423 -10.56 12.94 -6.42
C LEU A 423 -10.50 12.04 -7.68
N LYS A 424 -10.52 12.66 -8.87
CA LYS A 424 -10.41 11.93 -10.15
C LYS A 424 -9.06 11.24 -10.30
N TYR A 425 -8.00 11.78 -9.69
CA TYR A 425 -6.66 11.20 -9.77
C TYR A 425 -6.60 9.88 -9.00
N ASP A 426 -7.17 9.84 -7.79
CA ASP A 426 -7.22 8.63 -6.96
C ASP A 426 -8.01 7.53 -7.68
N SER A 427 -9.16 7.90 -8.24
CA SER A 427 -10.00 6.96 -8.97
C SER A 427 -9.34 6.43 -10.24
N PHE A 428 -8.77 7.32 -11.06
CA PHE A 428 -8.07 6.92 -12.27
C PHE A 428 -6.89 6.00 -11.96
N LEU A 429 -6.12 6.32 -10.92
CA LEU A 429 -4.99 5.52 -10.46
C LEU A 429 -5.44 4.08 -10.16
N MET A 430 -6.56 3.90 -9.46
CA MET A 430 -7.04 2.56 -9.05
C MET A 430 -7.39 1.71 -10.26
N LEU A 431 -8.10 2.28 -11.23
CA LEU A 431 -8.47 1.59 -12.46
C LEU A 431 -7.26 1.22 -13.34
N ALA A 432 -6.16 1.95 -13.21
CA ALA A 432 -4.95 1.77 -14.02
C ALA A 432 -3.93 0.78 -13.41
N ILE A 433 -3.93 0.54 -12.08
CA ILE A 433 -3.08 -0.48 -11.41
C ILE A 433 -3.04 -1.83 -12.14
N PRO A 434 -4.16 -2.48 -12.50
CA PRO A 434 -4.11 -3.80 -13.17
C PRO A 434 -3.38 -3.74 -14.53
N ILE A 435 -3.41 -2.60 -15.21
CA ILE A 435 -2.69 -2.39 -16.47
C ILE A 435 -1.19 -2.27 -16.21
N VAL A 436 -0.79 -1.53 -15.18
CA VAL A 436 0.61 -1.37 -14.76
C VAL A 436 1.23 -2.72 -14.42
N LEU A 437 0.58 -3.49 -13.53
CA LEU A 437 1.07 -4.79 -13.09
C LEU A 437 1.22 -5.76 -14.27
N HIS A 438 0.27 -5.76 -15.21
CA HIS A 438 0.37 -6.55 -16.44
C HIS A 438 1.55 -6.14 -17.32
N LYS A 439 1.75 -4.83 -17.54
CA LYS A 439 2.85 -4.30 -18.35
C LYS A 439 4.22 -4.63 -17.75
N VAL A 440 4.37 -4.52 -16.43
CA VAL A 440 5.61 -4.83 -15.72
C VAL A 440 5.90 -6.33 -15.76
N ARG A 441 4.90 -7.20 -15.49
CA ARG A 441 5.01 -8.67 -15.57
C ARG A 441 5.44 -9.14 -16.97
N LYS A 442 4.76 -8.71 -18.03
CA LYS A 442 5.07 -9.11 -19.42
C LYS A 442 6.51 -8.78 -19.83
N LYS A 443 7.02 -7.63 -19.41
CA LYS A 443 8.38 -7.20 -19.74
C LYS A 443 9.43 -8.07 -19.04
N TRP A 444 9.15 -8.54 -17.82
CA TRP A 444 10.02 -9.45 -17.09
C TRP A 444 10.14 -10.83 -17.80
N TYR A 445 9.01 -11.43 -18.20
CA TYR A 445 9.01 -12.68 -18.97
C TYR A 445 9.78 -12.59 -20.29
N SER A 446 9.70 -11.46 -21.00
CA SER A 446 10.47 -11.26 -22.25
C SER A 446 11.99 -11.19 -22.05
N ILE A 447 12.43 -10.81 -20.85
CA ILE A 447 13.86 -10.69 -20.49
C ILE A 447 14.39 -12.05 -20.06
N CYS A 448 13.69 -12.75 -19.16
CA CYS A 448 14.09 -14.08 -18.68
C CYS A 448 14.21 -15.11 -19.82
N ASN A 449 13.32 -15.03 -20.82
CA ASN A 449 13.39 -15.89 -22.00
C ASN A 449 14.57 -15.57 -22.93
N ARG A 450 15.01 -14.30 -23.03
CA ARG A 450 16.21 -13.94 -23.82
C ARG A 450 17.51 -14.37 -23.14
N SER A 451 17.60 -14.26 -21.82
CA SER A 451 18.76 -14.75 -21.06
C SER A 451 18.89 -16.28 -21.10
N ASN A 452 17.78 -17.02 -21.15
CA ASN A 452 17.81 -18.49 -21.32
C ASN A 452 18.15 -18.96 -22.73
N VAL A 453 17.89 -18.14 -23.76
CA VAL A 453 18.33 -18.42 -25.14
C VAL A 453 19.84 -18.21 -25.27
N ASN A 454 20.39 -17.16 -24.67
CA ASN A 454 21.83 -16.89 -24.70
C ASN A 454 22.64 -17.91 -23.88
N LYS A 455 22.09 -18.48 -22.79
CA LYS A 455 22.71 -19.59 -22.03
C LYS A 455 22.63 -20.96 -22.71
N ARG A 456 21.86 -21.10 -23.79
CA ARG A 456 21.80 -22.32 -24.61
C ARG A 456 22.65 -22.22 -25.88
N GLN A 457 23.27 -21.06 -26.12
CA GLN A 457 24.13 -20.77 -27.28
C GLN A 457 25.59 -20.50 -26.89
N ALA A 458 25.90 -20.52 -25.60
CA ALA A 458 27.24 -20.64 -25.03
C ALA A 458 27.32 -21.99 -24.33
#